data_AF-X1UMC7-F1
#
_entry.id   AF-X1UMC7-F1
#
_cell.length_a   1.000
_cell.length_b   1.000
_cell.length_c   1.000
_cell.angle_alpha   90.00
_cell.angle_beta   90.00
_cell.angle_gamma   90.00
#
_symmetry.space_group_name_H-M   'P 1'
#
loop_
_entity.id
_entity.type
_entity.pdbx_description
1 polymer ?
#
loop_
_entity_poly.entity_id
_entity_poly.type
_entity_poly.pdbx_seq_one_letter_code
_entity_poly.pdbx_strand_id
1 'polypeptide(L)'
;VAPKVTTTTADFLSVILALTPDSTKYSTYNSAPVDGKYRIPILESFRKFLKEDKTDLFRYIPEEFDCDDFSFRLMGQVSYPGWSDIAFGIATSQTHAYNCIVAEDGEGQNRVYLVEPQTDK
;
A
#
# COMPACT_ATOMS: atom_id res chain seq x y z
N VAL A 1 -22.45 4.42 13.32
CA VAL A 1 -21.03 4.19 12.95
C VAL A 1 -21.03 3.03 11.98
N ALA A 2 -20.60 3.23 10.73
CA ALA A 2 -20.54 2.15 9.74
C ALA A 2 -19.62 1.02 10.26
N PRO A 3 -19.95 -0.26 10.02
CA PRO A 3 -19.08 -1.36 10.42
C PRO A 3 -17.72 -1.19 9.75
N LYS A 4 -16.64 -1.16 10.54
CA LYS A 4 -15.28 -1.22 10.01
C LYS A 4 -15.11 -2.62 9.40
N VAL A 5 -15.06 -2.71 8.08
CA VAL A 5 -14.62 -3.94 7.41
C VAL A 5 -13.15 -4.12 7.75
N THR A 6 -12.80 -5.24 8.38
CA THR A 6 -11.43 -5.56 8.76
C THR A 6 -10.98 -6.82 8.05
N THR A 7 -9.74 -6.83 7.56
CA THR A 7 -9.12 -8.03 6.98
C THR A 7 -8.11 -8.63 7.94
N THR A 8 -7.86 -9.93 7.83
CA THR A 8 -6.77 -10.58 8.56
C THR A 8 -5.48 -10.49 7.77
N THR A 9 -4.36 -10.66 8.47
CA THR A 9 -3.05 -10.82 7.84
C THR A 9 -3.02 -11.93 6.80
N ALA A 10 -3.64 -13.09 7.05
CA ALA A 10 -3.65 -14.21 6.12
C ALA A 10 -4.36 -13.86 4.80
N ASP A 11 -5.45 -13.09 4.90
CA ASP A 11 -6.19 -12.61 3.73
C ASP A 11 -5.38 -11.57 2.95
N PHE A 12 -4.71 -10.64 3.64
CA PHE A 12 -3.83 -9.63 3.03
C PHE A 12 -2.72 -10.28 2.19
N LEU A 13 -2.05 -11.29 2.76
CA LEU A 13 -0.99 -12.02 2.07
C LEU A 13 -1.50 -12.83 0.88
N SER A 14 -2.66 -13.44 1.02
CA SER A 14 -3.29 -14.23 -0.05
C SER A 14 -3.64 -13.35 -1.26
N VAL A 15 -4.11 -12.11 -1.03
CA VAL A 15 -4.40 -11.18 -2.13
C VAL A 15 -3.13 -10.62 -2.76
N ILE A 16 -2.07 -10.32 -1.98
CA ILE A 16 -0.78 -9.89 -2.56
C ILE A 16 -0.19 -10.98 -3.46
N LEU A 17 -0.18 -12.24 -3.00
CA LEU A 17 0.34 -13.37 -3.77
C LEU A 17 -0.44 -13.63 -5.06
N ALA A 18 -1.74 -13.31 -5.10
CA ALA A 18 -2.59 -13.51 -6.27
C ALA A 18 -2.41 -12.46 -7.38
N LEU A 19 -1.85 -11.28 -7.07
CA LEU A 19 -1.77 -10.15 -8.02
C LEU A 19 -0.38 -9.94 -8.65
N THR A 20 0.64 -10.70 -8.24
CA THR A 20 1.97 -10.61 -8.86
C THR A 20 2.01 -11.47 -10.14
N PRO A 21 2.15 -10.88 -11.34
CA PRO A 21 1.92 -11.57 -12.63
C PRO A 21 2.93 -12.69 -12.99
N ASP A 22 4.01 -12.87 -12.22
CA ASP A 22 5.12 -13.75 -12.56
C ASP A 22 5.51 -14.63 -11.36
N SER A 23 4.52 -15.28 -10.72
CA SER A 23 4.69 -16.19 -9.58
C SER A 23 5.62 -17.38 -9.85
N THR A 24 6.11 -17.55 -11.10
CA THR A 24 7.05 -18.57 -11.54
C THR A 24 8.50 -18.09 -11.66
N LYS A 25 8.79 -16.78 -11.54
CA LYS A 25 10.17 -16.24 -11.64
C LYS A 25 10.79 -15.73 -10.35
N TYR A 26 10.00 -15.51 -9.30
CA TYR A 26 10.49 -15.00 -8.02
C TYR A 26 10.57 -16.14 -7.00
N SER A 27 11.79 -16.45 -6.53
CA SER A 27 12.06 -17.66 -5.75
C SER A 27 11.70 -17.57 -4.27
N THR A 28 11.36 -16.40 -3.73
CA THR A 28 10.90 -16.22 -2.35
C THR A 28 10.02 -14.98 -2.20
N TYR A 29 8.79 -15.15 -1.70
CA TYR A 29 7.94 -14.05 -1.22
C TYR A 29 8.00 -14.04 0.30
N ASN A 30 8.71 -13.06 0.87
CA ASN A 30 8.74 -12.86 2.30
C ASN A 30 7.78 -11.74 2.64
N SER A 31 6.93 -11.97 3.63
CA SER A 31 6.01 -10.96 4.14
C SER A 31 6.12 -10.87 5.65
N ALA A 32 6.09 -9.65 6.16
CA ALA A 32 6.26 -9.35 7.58
C ALA A 32 5.05 -8.54 8.05
N PRO A 33 3.95 -9.19 8.45
CA PRO A 33 2.82 -8.48 9.03
C PRO A 33 3.21 -7.87 10.38
N VAL A 34 2.85 -6.61 10.58
CA VAL A 34 3.23 -5.84 11.76
C VAL A 34 2.10 -5.73 12.80
N ASP A 35 0.86 -6.00 12.39
CA ASP A 35 -0.35 -6.09 13.21
C ASP A 35 -1.19 -7.33 12.81
N GLY A 36 -2.11 -7.75 13.68
CA GLY A 36 -3.02 -8.87 13.48
C GLY A 36 -4.35 -8.49 12.82
N LYS A 37 -4.72 -7.20 12.81
CA LYS A 37 -5.97 -6.71 12.18
C LYS A 37 -5.75 -5.35 11.53
N TYR A 38 -6.39 -5.16 10.38
CA TYR A 38 -6.35 -3.91 9.65
C TYR A 38 -7.74 -3.52 9.17
N ARG A 39 -8.05 -2.23 9.21
CA ARG A 39 -9.23 -1.62 8.61
C ARG A 39 -9.07 -1.54 7.09
N ILE A 40 -10.14 -1.81 6.36
CA ILE A 40 -10.18 -1.59 4.92
C ILE A 40 -10.81 -0.21 4.65
N PRO A 41 -10.06 0.75 4.07
CA PRO A 41 -10.60 2.03 3.66
C PRO A 41 -11.33 1.91 2.31
N ILE A 42 -12.22 2.87 2.05
CA ILE A 42 -12.78 3.08 0.70
C ILE A 42 -11.67 3.64 -0.20
N LEU A 43 -11.50 3.08 -1.40
CA LEU A 43 -10.46 3.48 -2.34
C LEU A 43 -10.51 4.98 -2.65
N GLU A 44 -11.69 5.55 -2.86
CA GLU A 44 -11.86 6.98 -3.14
C GLU A 44 -11.36 7.86 -1.97
N SER A 45 -11.56 7.41 -0.73
CA SER A 45 -11.06 8.14 0.45
C SER A 45 -9.55 8.10 0.50
N PHE A 46 -8.94 6.96 0.17
CA PHE A 46 -7.48 6.85 0.09
C PHE A 46 -6.90 7.71 -1.05
N ARG A 47 -7.57 7.78 -2.21
CA ARG A 47 -7.18 8.68 -3.31
C ARG A 47 -7.24 10.16 -2.94
N LYS A 48 -8.15 10.56 -2.04
CA LYS A 48 -8.19 11.92 -1.49
C LYS A 48 -7.02 12.18 -0.56
N PHE A 49 -6.69 11.21 0.29
CA PHE A 49 -5.51 11.27 1.14
C PHE A 49 -4.22 11.46 0.33
N LEU A 50 -4.03 10.69 -0.75
CA LEU A 50 -2.81 10.80 -1.58
C LEU A 50 -2.58 12.24 -2.08
N LYS A 51 -3.64 12.86 -2.62
CA LYS A 51 -3.61 14.26 -3.09
C LYS A 51 -3.26 15.28 -2.00
N GLU A 52 -3.45 14.94 -0.72
CA GLU A 52 -3.21 15.81 0.42
C GLU A 52 -1.84 15.58 1.07
N ASP A 53 -1.23 14.40 0.89
CA ASP A 53 -0.02 13.99 1.60
C ASP A 53 1.28 14.62 1.04
N LYS A 54 1.22 15.05 -0.24
CA LYS A 54 2.27 15.80 -0.96
C LYS A 54 3.56 15.03 -1.21
N THR A 55 3.57 13.71 -1.11
CA THR A 55 4.73 12.87 -1.43
C THR A 55 5.10 12.97 -2.92
N ASP A 56 4.11 13.10 -3.80
CA ASP A 56 4.28 13.31 -5.25
C ASP A 56 4.97 14.64 -5.63
N LEU A 57 5.02 15.61 -4.71
CA LEU A 57 5.67 16.90 -4.95
C LEU A 57 7.20 16.88 -4.77
N PHE A 58 7.75 15.80 -4.22
CA PHE A 58 9.19 15.65 -4.06
C PHE A 58 9.87 15.34 -5.39
N ARG A 59 11.12 15.77 -5.54
CA ARG A 59 11.92 15.49 -6.73
C ARG A 59 12.68 14.18 -6.54
N TYR A 60 12.56 13.28 -7.51
CA TYR A 60 13.41 12.10 -7.61
C TYR A 60 14.89 12.48 -7.80
N ILE A 61 15.75 11.90 -6.97
CA ILE A 61 17.21 12.01 -7.06
C ILE A 61 17.77 10.59 -6.99
N PRO A 62 18.41 10.08 -8.07
CA PRO A 62 18.95 8.73 -8.07
C PRO A 62 19.86 8.47 -6.84
N GLU A 63 19.66 7.34 -6.16
CA GLU A 63 20.45 6.88 -5.00
C GLU A 63 20.41 7.76 -3.73
N GLU A 64 19.76 8.94 -3.76
CA GLU A 64 19.64 9.86 -2.61
C GLU A 64 18.20 10.08 -2.14
N PHE A 65 17.26 10.11 -3.10
CA PHE A 65 15.83 10.21 -2.85
C PHE A 65 15.10 9.49 -3.97
N ASP A 66 15.17 8.16 -3.92
CA ASP A 66 14.69 7.29 -4.99
C ASP A 66 13.41 6.52 -4.60
N CYS A 67 13.05 5.51 -5.37
CA CYS A 67 11.80 4.78 -5.23
C CYS A 67 11.54 4.27 -3.80
N ASP A 68 12.56 3.83 -3.07
CA ASP A 68 12.39 3.34 -1.70
C ASP A 68 12.13 4.48 -0.71
N ASP A 69 12.83 5.62 -0.84
CA ASP A 69 12.60 6.83 -0.05
C ASP A 69 11.19 7.36 -0.21
N PHE A 70 10.66 7.40 -1.45
CA PHE A 70 9.26 7.77 -1.69
C PHE A 70 8.30 6.78 -1.00
N SER A 71 8.59 5.48 -1.04
CA SER A 71 7.76 4.46 -0.39
C SER A 71 7.76 4.58 1.14
N PHE A 72 8.92 4.85 1.74
CA PHE A 72 9.05 5.15 3.18
C PHE A 72 8.35 6.45 3.56
N ARG A 73 8.48 7.49 2.73
CA ARG A 73 7.87 8.81 2.95
C ARG A 73 6.34 8.71 2.98
N LEU A 74 5.74 7.95 2.06
CA LEU A 74 4.30 7.71 2.03
C LEU A 74 3.84 6.85 3.22
N MET A 75 4.59 5.78 3.55
CA MET A 75 4.34 4.99 4.76
C MET A 75 4.33 5.86 6.02
N GLY A 76 5.25 6.82 6.12
CA GLY A 76 5.27 7.80 7.21
C GLY A 76 3.99 8.65 7.28
N GLN A 77 3.41 9.07 6.15
CA GLN A 77 2.13 9.79 6.13
C GLN A 77 0.96 8.90 6.57
N VAL A 78 0.91 7.67 6.08
CA VAL A 78 -0.14 6.71 6.43
C VAL A 78 -0.07 6.33 7.92
N SER A 79 1.11 6.39 8.55
CA SER A 79 1.29 6.12 9.98
C SER A 79 0.63 7.16 10.91
N TYR A 80 0.11 8.25 10.37
CA TYR A 80 -0.57 9.29 11.16
C TYR A 80 -1.94 8.81 11.69
N PRO A 81 -2.38 9.26 12.89
CA PRO A 81 -3.68 8.90 13.45
C PRO A 81 -4.84 9.13 12.46
N GLY A 82 -5.67 8.10 12.28
CA GLY A 82 -6.79 8.10 11.33
C GLY A 82 -6.50 7.31 10.05
N TRP A 83 -5.23 7.02 9.75
CA TRP A 83 -4.80 6.15 8.65
C TRP A 83 -3.92 4.99 9.11
N SER A 84 -3.33 5.08 10.30
CA SER A 84 -2.39 4.09 10.84
C SER A 84 -2.94 2.68 11.07
N ASP A 85 -4.27 2.50 11.05
CA ASP A 85 -4.95 1.21 11.26
C ASP A 85 -5.36 0.52 9.94
N ILE A 86 -4.92 1.00 8.76
CA ILE A 86 -5.31 0.43 7.46
C ILE A 86 -4.33 -0.65 6.97
N ALA A 87 -4.82 -1.50 6.08
CA ALA A 87 -4.02 -2.54 5.42
C ALA A 87 -3.12 -1.93 4.34
N PHE A 88 -2.01 -1.30 4.74
CA PHE A 88 -1.05 -0.62 3.86
C PHE A 88 0.37 -1.15 4.11
N GLY A 89 1.13 -1.31 3.02
CA GLY A 89 2.45 -1.92 3.06
C GLY A 89 3.43 -1.33 2.06
N ILE A 90 4.71 -1.63 2.25
CA ILE A 90 5.76 -1.42 1.25
C ILE A 90 5.89 -2.71 0.44
N ALA A 91 5.96 -2.58 -0.88
CA ALA A 91 6.20 -3.69 -1.78
C ALA A 91 7.39 -3.35 -2.68
N THR A 92 8.29 -4.31 -2.84
CA THR A 92 9.56 -4.12 -3.55
C THR A 92 9.71 -5.16 -4.65
N SER A 93 10.32 -4.73 -5.76
CA SER A 93 10.81 -5.59 -6.83
C SER A 93 12.35 -5.55 -6.87
N GLN A 94 12.97 -6.17 -7.86
CA GLN A 94 14.43 -6.11 -8.04
C GLN A 94 14.94 -4.72 -8.39
N THR A 95 14.09 -3.83 -8.91
CA THR A 95 14.52 -2.55 -9.50
C THR A 95 13.64 -1.36 -9.09
N HIS A 96 12.66 -1.57 -8.21
CA HIS A 96 11.69 -0.53 -7.87
C HIS A 96 11.02 -0.84 -6.53
N ALA A 97 10.71 0.20 -5.76
CA ALA A 97 9.88 0.14 -4.56
C ALA A 97 8.61 0.97 -4.75
N TYR A 98 7.51 0.43 -4.25
CA TYR A 98 6.18 1.01 -4.32
C TYR A 98 5.45 0.70 -3.00
N ASN A 99 4.21 1.16 -2.87
CA ASN A 99 3.35 0.77 -1.77
C ASN A 99 2.22 -0.13 -2.26
N CYS A 100 1.54 -0.78 -1.33
CA CYS A 100 0.34 -1.54 -1.60
C CYS A 100 -0.71 -1.28 -0.53
N ILE A 101 -1.98 -1.38 -0.92
CA ILE A 101 -3.12 -1.19 -0.02
C ILE A 101 -4.21 -2.21 -0.33
N VAL A 102 -4.88 -2.75 0.69
CA VAL A 102 -6.21 -3.34 0.51
C VAL A 102 -7.25 -2.26 0.72
N ALA A 103 -8.06 -2.00 -0.30
CA ALA A 103 -9.14 -1.03 -0.24
C ALA A 103 -10.43 -1.60 -0.84
N GLU A 104 -11.56 -1.10 -0.37
CA GLU A 104 -12.89 -1.38 -0.92
C GLU A 104 -13.11 -0.50 -2.16
N ASP A 105 -13.48 -1.11 -3.28
CA ASP A 105 -13.84 -0.41 -4.51
C ASP A 105 -15.28 0.15 -4.47
N GLY A 106 -15.68 0.86 -5.52
CA GLY A 106 -17.04 1.44 -5.61
C GLY A 106 -18.17 0.40 -5.72
N GLU A 107 -17.84 -0.88 -5.85
CA GLU A 107 -18.77 -2.01 -5.92
C GLU A 107 -18.81 -2.81 -4.60
N GLY A 108 -18.08 -2.36 -3.57
CA GLY A 108 -18.01 -3.03 -2.27
C GLY A 108 -17.06 -4.24 -2.24
N GLN A 109 -16.17 -4.39 -3.24
CA GLN A 109 -15.20 -5.47 -3.29
C GLN A 109 -13.85 -5.02 -2.74
N ASN A 110 -13.27 -5.82 -1.86
CA ASN A 110 -11.92 -5.59 -1.36
C ASN A 110 -10.90 -6.04 -2.41
N ARG A 111 -9.99 -5.14 -2.79
CA ARG A 111 -8.91 -5.43 -3.74
C ARG A 111 -7.59 -4.90 -3.20
N VAL A 112 -6.49 -5.53 -3.62
CA VAL A 112 -5.16 -4.96 -3.45
C VAL A 112 -4.87 -4.03 -4.63
N TYR A 113 -4.35 -2.85 -4.30
CA TYR A 113 -3.85 -1.88 -5.26
C TYR A 113 -2.37 -1.65 -5.00
N LEU A 114 -1.58 -1.60 -6.07
CA LEU A 114 -0.26 -0.97 -6.01
C LEU A 114 -0.46 0.54 -6.01
N VAL A 115 0.42 1.23 -5.29
CA VAL A 115 0.41 2.69 -5.17
C VAL A 115 1.80 3.17 -5.56
N GLU A 116 1.88 3.99 -6.60
CA GLU A 116 3.11 4.64 -7.04
C GLU A 116 3.27 5.98 -6.29
N PRO A 117 4.09 6.05 -5.22
CA PRO A 117 4.19 7.23 -4.37
C PRO A 117 4.78 8.46 -5.08
N GLN A 118 5.48 8.27 -6.22
CA GLN A 118 6.02 9.40 -6.99
C GLN A 118 4.94 10.14 -7.81
N THR A 119 3.78 9.51 -8.06
CA THR A 119 2.78 10.04 -9.00
C THR A 119 1.32 9.85 -8.57
N ASP A 120 1.07 9.35 -7.35
CA ASP A 120 -0.26 9.04 -6.79
C ASP A 120 -1.12 8.07 -7.62
N LYS A 121 -0.48 7.16 -8.37
CA LYS A 121 -1.19 6.21 -9.24
C LYS A 121 -1.53 4.90 -8.55
#